data_AF-A0A0Q8NZZ9-F1
#
_entry.id   AF-A0A0Q8NZZ9-F1
#
_cell.length_a   1.000
_cell.length_b   1.000
_cell.length_c   1.000
_cell.angle_alpha   90.00
_cell.angle_beta   90.00
_cell.angle_gamma   90.00
#
_symmetry.space_group_name_H-M   'P 1'
#
loop_
_entity.id
_entity.type
_entity.pdbx_description
1 polymer ?
#
loop_
_entity_poly.entity_id
_entity_poly.type
_entity_poly.pdbx_seq_one_letter_code
_entity_poly.pdbx_strand_id
1 'polypeptide(L)'
;MPPIAIGVLVVASLGALAASPDTLVVRSVGIAAVLAAVGVGVVLRQRDRTSRLAAELAATRRKRSEERFEEQLAEAEYAAEVAEERATRFGRRLTAEKSRLAKAETEIARLLRERAVSVAEQALKEAEAHQRALAATRPKYPASPAAYVRAASVLRQLEQAAERAEARRESDQRAAVALRSAALPETVPTVRQLGAAPERPVLAAAGAAAESVVVVRQRARPASRVPNFSFFGRNSAAGAAAVRAAAPAPAVGSVTELGAQGDLADVLGDEALAESARYAARQQPVEQPVAAPEPDEQHARPEVVDLTAHDDTEIIQVAQLRAELS
;
A
#
# COMPACT_ATOMS: atom_id res chain seq x y z
N MET A 1 38.76 -48.52 44.38
CA MET A 1 39.88 -49.25 45.01
C MET A 1 39.88 -50.66 44.48
N PRO A 2 41.01 -51.16 43.96
CA PRO A 2 41.06 -52.55 43.48
C PRO A 2 40.75 -53.48 44.67
N PRO A 3 39.95 -54.55 44.47
CA PRO A 3 39.54 -55.47 45.54
C PRO A 3 40.75 -56.08 46.29
N ILE A 4 41.91 -56.11 45.63
CA ILE A 4 43.19 -56.55 46.16
C ILE A 4 43.62 -55.71 47.39
N ALA A 5 43.38 -54.40 47.40
CA ALA A 5 43.80 -53.52 48.50
C ALA A 5 43.02 -53.81 49.80
N ILE A 6 41.74 -54.16 49.68
CA ILE A 6 40.90 -54.55 50.82
C ILE A 6 41.35 -55.92 51.36
N GLY A 7 41.66 -56.86 50.45
CA GLY A 7 42.20 -58.17 50.83
C GLY A 7 43.52 -58.06 51.61
N VAL A 8 44.44 -57.20 51.18
CA VAL A 8 45.72 -56.98 51.86
C VAL A 8 45.53 -56.37 53.26
N LEU A 9 44.58 -55.44 53.43
CA LEU A 9 44.31 -54.79 54.72
C LEU A 9 43.66 -55.76 55.73
N VAL A 10 42.80 -56.67 55.25
CA VAL A 10 42.21 -57.76 56.06
C VAL A 10 43.28 -58.78 56.47
N VAL A 11 44.17 -59.16 55.56
CA VAL A 11 45.28 -60.08 55.86
C VAL A 11 46.28 -59.45 56.84
N ALA A 12 46.61 -58.16 56.67
CA ALA A 12 47.52 -57.43 57.56
C ALA A 12 46.94 -57.27 58.99
N SER A 13 45.63 -57.02 59.11
CA SER A 13 44.95 -56.94 60.42
C SER A 13 44.81 -58.30 61.11
N LEU A 14 44.60 -59.39 60.35
CA LEU A 14 44.70 -60.77 60.85
C LEU A 14 46.12 -61.12 61.34
N GLY A 15 47.16 -60.66 60.63
CA GLY A 15 48.56 -60.83 61.04
C GLY A 15 48.90 -60.09 62.34
N ALA A 16 48.37 -58.88 62.54
CA ALA A 16 48.53 -58.12 63.78
C ALA A 16 47.81 -58.77 64.98
N LEU A 17 46.73 -59.51 64.72
CA LEU A 17 45.98 -60.27 65.73
C LEU A 17 46.77 -61.45 66.32
N ALA A 18 47.67 -62.04 65.52
CA ALA A 18 48.43 -63.23 65.90
C ALA A 18 49.67 -62.92 66.76
N ALA A 19 50.09 -61.65 66.85
CA ALA A 19 51.36 -61.25 67.45
C ALA A 19 51.24 -60.52 68.82
N SER A 20 50.04 -60.33 69.38
CA SER A 20 49.83 -59.46 70.54
C SER A 20 49.40 -60.21 71.83
N PRO A 21 49.97 -59.88 73.01
CA PRO A 21 49.73 -60.59 74.28
C PRO A 21 48.42 -60.20 74.99
N ASP A 22 47.84 -59.02 74.72
CA ASP A 22 46.54 -58.59 75.27
C ASP A 22 45.39 -59.03 74.34
N THR A 23 44.90 -60.24 74.59
CA THR A 23 44.08 -61.00 73.63
C THR A 23 42.66 -60.47 73.42
N LEU A 24 42.05 -59.76 74.38
CA LEU A 24 40.66 -59.30 74.26
C LEU A 24 40.51 -58.01 73.45
N VAL A 25 41.34 -57.00 73.75
CA VAL A 25 41.28 -55.69 73.08
C VAL A 25 41.64 -55.85 71.60
N VAL A 26 42.71 -56.59 71.30
CA VAL A 26 43.18 -56.79 69.93
C VAL A 26 42.15 -57.55 69.08
N ARG A 27 41.50 -58.58 69.64
CA ARG A 27 40.40 -59.30 68.97
C ARG A 27 39.22 -58.40 68.65
N SER A 28 38.80 -57.55 69.59
CA SER A 28 37.69 -56.63 69.38
C SER A 28 37.98 -55.62 68.27
N VAL A 29 39.20 -55.06 68.22
CA VAL A 29 39.64 -54.11 67.19
C VAL A 29 39.76 -54.77 65.82
N GLY A 30 40.31 -55.98 65.75
CA GLY A 30 40.37 -56.74 64.50
C GLY A 30 38.98 -57.05 63.92
N ILE A 31 38.04 -57.49 64.77
CA ILE A 31 36.65 -57.73 64.36
C ILE A 31 36.01 -56.42 63.86
N ALA A 32 36.20 -55.31 64.57
CA ALA A 32 35.69 -54.01 64.15
C ALA A 32 36.27 -53.56 62.80
N ALA A 33 37.56 -53.77 62.55
CA ALA A 33 38.20 -53.44 61.28
C ALA A 33 37.67 -54.28 60.10
N VAL A 34 37.44 -55.58 60.30
CA VAL A 34 36.84 -56.46 59.28
C VAL A 34 35.41 -56.02 58.97
N LEU A 35 34.60 -55.73 59.99
CA LEU A 35 33.24 -55.22 59.80
C LEU A 35 33.22 -53.88 59.06
N ALA A 36 34.13 -52.97 59.39
CA ALA A 36 34.27 -51.69 58.69
C ALA A 36 34.67 -51.90 57.21
N ALA A 37 35.63 -52.79 56.93
CA ALA A 37 36.06 -53.09 55.57
C ALA A 37 34.93 -53.72 54.73
N VAL A 38 34.17 -54.66 55.31
CA VAL A 38 32.99 -55.25 54.66
C VAL A 38 31.92 -54.18 54.43
N GLY A 39 31.64 -53.33 55.41
CA GLY A 39 30.69 -52.22 55.30
C GLY A 39 31.05 -51.25 54.16
N VAL A 40 32.31 -50.81 54.09
CA VAL A 40 32.81 -49.97 52.99
C VAL A 40 32.69 -50.68 51.65
N GLY A 41 33.00 -51.98 51.59
CA GLY A 41 32.84 -52.77 50.38
C GLY A 41 31.39 -52.84 49.88
N VAL A 42 30.43 -53.01 50.79
CA VAL A 42 28.99 -53.00 50.47
C VAL A 42 28.55 -51.63 49.98
N VAL A 43 28.96 -50.54 50.64
CA VAL A 43 28.64 -49.16 50.23
C VAL A 43 29.20 -48.85 48.83
N LEU A 44 30.45 -49.25 48.55
CA LEU A 44 31.05 -49.07 47.23
C LEU A 44 30.31 -49.89 46.17
N ARG A 45 29.94 -51.14 46.47
CA ARG A 45 29.18 -51.99 45.55
C ARG A 45 27.78 -51.44 45.29
N GLN A 46 27.15 -50.85 46.30
CA GLN A 46 25.86 -50.17 46.15
C GLN A 46 26.03 -48.90 45.30
N ARG A 47 27.07 -48.10 45.53
CA ARG A 47 27.41 -46.92 44.72
C ARG A 47 27.66 -47.29 43.25
N ASP A 48 28.40 -48.36 42.99
CA ASP A 48 28.68 -48.84 41.63
C ASP A 48 27.40 -49.33 40.92
N ARG A 49 26.46 -49.94 41.65
CA ARG A 49 25.15 -50.29 41.09
C ARG A 49 24.35 -49.03 40.75
N THR A 50 24.31 -48.05 41.66
CA THR A 50 23.59 -46.79 41.40
C THR A 50 24.21 -45.97 40.28
N SER A 51 25.55 -46.00 40.12
CA SER A 51 26.23 -45.27 39.04
C SER A 51 25.98 -45.92 37.68
N ARG A 52 25.97 -47.26 37.60
CA ARG A 52 25.59 -47.98 36.37
C ARG A 52 24.16 -47.70 35.96
N LEU A 53 23.21 -47.80 36.90
CA LEU A 53 21.81 -47.45 36.63
C LEU A 53 21.65 -45.98 36.21
N ALA A 54 22.36 -45.06 36.86
CA ALA A 54 22.35 -43.65 36.48
C ALA A 54 22.92 -43.42 35.07
N ALA A 55 23.99 -44.13 34.70
CA ALA A 55 24.57 -44.06 33.35
C ALA A 55 23.64 -44.62 32.29
N GLU A 56 22.96 -45.75 32.56
CA GLU A 56 21.95 -46.34 31.67
C GLU A 56 20.74 -45.42 31.49
N LEU A 57 20.25 -44.79 32.57
CA LEU A 57 19.19 -43.79 32.50
C LEU A 57 19.62 -42.53 31.75
N ALA A 58 20.86 -42.08 31.91
CA ALA A 58 21.39 -40.96 31.13
C ALA A 58 21.51 -41.31 29.64
N ALA A 59 21.95 -42.52 29.30
CA ALA A 59 22.04 -42.99 27.91
C ALA A 59 20.66 -43.10 27.25
N THR A 60 19.66 -43.64 27.94
CA THR A 60 18.27 -43.71 27.43
C THR A 60 17.64 -42.33 27.27
N ARG A 61 17.93 -41.38 28.16
CA ARG A 61 17.48 -39.98 28.01
C ARG A 61 18.09 -39.30 26.80
N ARG A 62 19.39 -39.52 26.53
CA ARG A 62 20.06 -38.96 25.34
C ARG A 62 19.45 -39.47 24.05
N LYS A 63 19.20 -40.78 23.95
CA LYS A 63 18.51 -41.36 22.79
C LYS A 63 17.13 -40.76 22.56
N ARG A 64 16.31 -40.62 23.62
CA ARG A 64 15.00 -39.97 23.50
C ARG A 64 15.10 -38.49 23.12
N SER A 65 16.16 -37.78 23.53
CA SER A 65 16.36 -36.41 23.07
C SER A 65 16.79 -36.36 21.62
N GLU A 66 17.66 -37.28 21.17
CA GLU A 66 18.05 -37.40 19.76
C GLU A 66 16.83 -37.68 18.88
N GLU A 67 15.98 -38.64 19.25
CA GLU A 67 14.72 -38.93 18.57
C GLU A 67 13.82 -37.68 18.45
N ARG A 68 13.63 -36.94 19.55
CA ARG A 68 12.85 -35.68 19.52
C ARG A 68 13.49 -34.59 18.69
N PHE A 69 14.82 -34.52 18.65
CA PHE A 69 15.53 -33.55 17.82
C PHE A 69 15.40 -33.91 16.34
N GLU A 70 15.43 -35.19 15.99
CA GLU A 70 15.17 -35.67 14.63
C GLU A 70 13.72 -35.37 14.20
N GLU A 71 12.74 -35.57 15.09
CA GLU A 71 11.34 -35.18 14.85
C GLU A 71 11.21 -33.67 14.62
N GLN A 72 11.82 -32.85 15.48
CA GLN A 72 11.81 -31.39 15.33
C GLN A 72 12.53 -30.91 14.07
N LEU A 73 13.61 -31.59 13.69
CA LEU A 73 14.33 -31.30 12.45
C LEU A 73 13.45 -31.60 11.24
N ALA A 74 12.77 -32.75 11.22
CA ALA A 74 11.84 -33.11 10.15
C ALA A 74 10.65 -32.14 10.05
N GLU A 75 10.10 -31.70 11.19
CA GLU A 75 9.04 -30.67 11.20
C GLU A 75 9.54 -29.32 10.65
N ALA A 76 10.75 -28.92 11.01
CA ALA A 76 11.36 -27.68 10.54
C ALA A 76 11.67 -27.73 9.03
N GLU A 77 12.16 -28.87 8.53
CA GLU A 77 12.38 -29.11 7.10
C GLU A 77 11.06 -29.04 6.33
N TYR A 78 10.00 -29.71 6.80
CA TYR A 78 8.68 -29.63 6.20
C TYR A 78 8.13 -28.19 6.21
N ALA A 79 8.29 -27.45 7.31
CA ALA A 79 7.87 -26.06 7.38
C ALA A 79 8.63 -25.16 6.39
N ALA A 80 9.91 -25.44 6.15
CA ALA A 80 10.73 -24.74 5.16
C ALA A 80 10.26 -25.03 3.73
N GLU A 81 9.97 -26.28 3.39
CA GLU A 81 9.41 -26.66 2.08
C GLU A 81 8.06 -25.98 1.82
N VAL A 82 7.16 -25.98 2.82
CA VAL A 82 5.86 -25.30 2.72
C VAL A 82 6.03 -23.78 2.55
N ALA A 83 7.03 -23.18 3.21
CA ALA A 83 7.32 -21.76 3.04
C ALA A 83 7.84 -21.45 1.63
N GLU A 84 8.69 -22.31 1.06
CA GLU A 84 9.20 -22.17 -0.30
C GLU A 84 8.07 -22.31 -1.33
N GLU A 85 7.17 -23.29 -1.17
CA GLU A 85 5.99 -23.42 -2.02
C GLU A 85 5.09 -22.17 -1.99
N ARG A 86 4.85 -21.60 -0.80
CA ARG A 86 4.08 -20.36 -0.69
C ARG A 86 4.79 -19.21 -1.38
N ALA A 87 6.11 -19.09 -1.19
CA ALA A 87 6.92 -18.04 -1.82
C ALA A 87 6.88 -18.14 -3.35
N THR A 88 6.99 -19.35 -3.92
CA THR A 88 6.90 -19.55 -5.38
C THR A 88 5.50 -19.23 -5.91
N ARG A 89 4.43 -19.63 -5.22
CA ARG A 89 3.04 -19.27 -5.57
C ARG A 89 2.83 -17.75 -5.54
N PHE A 90 3.34 -17.05 -4.52
CA PHE A 90 3.29 -15.58 -4.47
C PHE A 90 4.12 -14.94 -5.59
N GLY A 91 5.31 -15.49 -5.88
CA GLY A 91 6.14 -15.05 -7.00
C GLY A 91 5.39 -15.10 -8.32
N ARG A 92 4.72 -16.21 -8.62
CA ARG A 92 3.88 -16.38 -9.83
C ARG A 92 2.69 -15.41 -9.88
N ARG A 93 2.03 -15.16 -8.74
CA ARG A 93 0.94 -14.18 -8.66
C ARG A 93 1.44 -12.76 -8.91
N LEU A 94 2.59 -12.39 -8.33
CA LEU A 94 3.19 -11.07 -8.54
C LEU A 94 3.62 -10.84 -9.97
N THR A 95 4.19 -11.85 -10.65
CA THR A 95 4.54 -11.71 -12.08
C THR A 95 3.29 -11.59 -12.95
N ALA A 96 2.22 -12.34 -12.65
CA ALA A 96 0.94 -12.21 -13.33
C ALA A 96 0.35 -10.80 -13.15
N GLU A 97 0.31 -10.28 -11.92
CA GLU A 97 -0.19 -8.93 -11.64
C GLU A 97 0.65 -7.83 -12.31
N LYS A 98 1.99 -7.97 -12.30
CA LYS A 98 2.87 -7.05 -13.04
C LYS A 98 2.58 -7.06 -14.53
N SER A 99 2.31 -8.22 -15.12
CA SER A 99 1.94 -8.32 -16.54
C SER A 99 0.58 -7.69 -16.84
N ARG A 100 -0.39 -7.82 -15.91
CA ARG A 100 -1.72 -7.18 -16.01
C ARG A 100 -1.59 -5.66 -15.93
N LEU A 101 -0.78 -5.15 -15.00
CA LEU A 101 -0.52 -3.72 -14.88
C LEU A 101 0.13 -3.17 -16.15
N ALA A 102 1.15 -3.83 -16.69
CA ALA A 102 1.79 -3.42 -17.93
C ALA A 102 0.81 -3.40 -19.14
N LYS A 103 -0.12 -4.36 -19.20
CA LYS A 103 -1.19 -4.36 -20.21
C LYS A 103 -2.15 -3.18 -20.00
N ALA A 104 -2.60 -2.93 -18.78
CA ALA A 104 -3.48 -1.80 -18.46
C ALA A 104 -2.80 -0.45 -18.79
N GLU A 105 -1.51 -0.29 -18.50
CA GLU A 105 -0.76 0.92 -18.84
C GLU A 105 -0.66 1.14 -20.36
N THR A 106 -0.45 0.07 -21.14
CA THR A 106 -0.42 0.19 -22.60
C THR A 106 -1.81 0.48 -23.19
N GLU A 107 -2.87 -0.07 -22.60
CA GLU A 107 -4.27 0.27 -22.95
C GLU A 107 -4.61 1.73 -22.61
N ILE A 108 -4.24 2.23 -21.45
CA ILE A 108 -4.43 3.64 -21.08
C ILE A 108 -3.70 4.55 -22.06
N ALA A 109 -2.44 4.24 -22.40
CA ALA A 109 -1.68 5.01 -23.38
C ALA A 109 -2.35 4.99 -24.77
N ARG A 110 -2.96 3.87 -25.16
CA ARG A 110 -3.74 3.74 -26.40
C ARG A 110 -4.97 4.64 -26.36
N LEU A 111 -5.78 4.55 -25.31
CA LEU A 111 -7.00 5.35 -25.12
C LEU A 111 -6.70 6.86 -25.07
N LEU A 112 -5.60 7.27 -24.43
CA LEU A 112 -5.18 8.66 -24.40
C LEU A 112 -4.80 9.17 -25.79
N ARG A 113 -4.14 8.35 -26.62
CA ARG A 113 -3.86 8.71 -28.02
C ARG A 113 -5.13 8.83 -28.85
N GLU A 114 -6.06 7.88 -28.73
CA GLU A 114 -7.36 7.93 -29.41
C GLU A 114 -8.17 9.17 -28.99
N ARG A 115 -8.17 9.50 -27.69
CA ARG A 115 -8.81 10.71 -27.18
C ARG A 115 -8.12 11.99 -27.68
N ALA A 116 -6.79 12.02 -27.72
CA ALA A 116 -6.07 13.17 -28.25
C ALA A 116 -6.38 13.41 -29.74
N VAL A 117 -6.46 12.34 -30.54
CA VAL A 117 -6.82 12.43 -31.96
C VAL A 117 -8.26 12.93 -32.13
N SER A 118 -9.23 12.35 -31.42
CA SER A 118 -10.62 12.79 -31.52
C SER A 118 -10.82 14.24 -31.07
N VAL A 119 -10.11 14.70 -30.03
CA VAL A 119 -10.11 16.12 -29.61
C VAL A 119 -9.46 17.01 -30.66
N ALA A 120 -8.36 16.59 -31.28
CA ALA A 120 -7.74 17.35 -32.37
C ALA A 120 -8.66 17.46 -33.59
N GLU A 121 -9.38 16.40 -33.96
CA GLU A 121 -10.38 16.43 -35.03
C GLU A 121 -11.56 17.36 -34.72
N GLN A 122 -12.03 17.38 -33.47
CA GLN A 122 -13.06 18.31 -33.02
C GLN A 122 -12.58 19.76 -33.11
N ALA A 123 -11.37 20.04 -32.61
CA ALA A 123 -10.78 21.38 -32.68
C ALA A 123 -10.58 21.86 -34.13
N LEU A 124 -10.20 20.96 -35.05
CA LEU A 124 -10.11 21.29 -36.48
C LEU A 124 -11.48 21.62 -37.09
N LYS A 125 -12.51 20.83 -36.78
CA LYS A 125 -13.89 21.11 -37.25
C LYS A 125 -14.41 22.44 -36.73
N GLU A 126 -14.15 22.76 -35.46
CA GLU A 126 -14.51 24.05 -34.85
C GLU A 126 -13.73 25.21 -35.49
N ALA A 127 -12.43 25.06 -35.74
CA ALA A 127 -11.62 26.06 -36.41
C ALA A 127 -12.11 26.33 -37.84
N GLU A 128 -12.44 25.29 -38.61
CA GLU A 128 -13.05 25.42 -39.94
C GLU A 128 -14.42 26.12 -39.87
N ALA A 129 -15.28 25.74 -38.92
CA ALA A 129 -16.57 26.39 -38.74
C ALA A 129 -16.41 27.88 -38.40
N HIS A 130 -15.46 28.22 -37.54
CA HIS A 130 -15.12 29.61 -37.22
C HIS A 130 -14.60 30.36 -38.45
N GLN A 131 -13.72 29.76 -39.26
CA GLN A 131 -13.26 30.37 -40.52
C GLN A 131 -14.41 30.61 -41.50
N ARG A 132 -15.34 29.65 -41.64
CA ARG A 132 -16.55 29.82 -42.47
C ARG A 132 -17.45 30.93 -41.94
N ALA A 133 -17.63 31.04 -40.63
CA ALA A 133 -18.40 32.12 -40.00
C ALA A 133 -17.75 33.49 -40.28
N LEU A 134 -16.43 33.61 -40.11
CA LEU A 134 -15.70 34.84 -40.45
C LEU A 134 -15.84 35.18 -41.94
N ALA A 135 -15.70 34.20 -42.83
CA ALA A 135 -15.88 34.39 -44.26
C ALA A 135 -17.31 34.85 -44.61
N ALA A 136 -18.33 34.33 -43.93
CA ALA A 136 -19.72 34.75 -44.11
C ALA A 136 -19.97 36.19 -43.62
N THR A 137 -19.31 36.61 -42.53
CA THR A 137 -19.39 38.01 -42.03
C THR A 137 -18.53 38.99 -42.83
N ARG A 138 -17.70 38.50 -43.77
CA ARG A 138 -16.81 39.36 -44.55
C ARG A 138 -17.63 40.29 -45.44
N PRO A 139 -17.49 41.61 -45.31
CA PRO A 139 -18.28 42.55 -46.11
C PRO A 139 -17.92 42.40 -47.60
N LYS A 140 -18.95 42.41 -48.47
CA LYS A 140 -18.81 42.34 -49.94
C LYS A 140 -17.93 43.45 -50.52
N TYR A 141 -17.86 44.58 -49.82
CA TYR A 141 -17.02 45.74 -50.17
C TYR A 141 -16.09 46.02 -48.99
N PRO A 142 -14.86 45.48 -48.97
CA PRO A 142 -13.92 45.77 -47.90
C PRO A 142 -13.57 47.26 -47.92
N ALA A 143 -13.52 47.88 -46.74
CA ALA A 143 -13.13 49.28 -46.61
C ALA A 143 -11.73 49.48 -47.22
N SER A 144 -11.65 50.32 -48.24
CA SER A 144 -10.38 50.64 -48.89
C SER A 144 -9.52 51.53 -47.98
N PRO A 145 -8.18 51.52 -48.11
CA PRO A 145 -7.31 52.45 -47.37
C PRO A 145 -7.74 53.91 -47.51
N ALA A 146 -8.23 54.30 -48.68
CA ALA A 146 -8.80 55.62 -48.92
C ALA A 146 -10.10 55.89 -48.12
N ALA A 147 -10.92 54.86 -47.86
CA ALA A 147 -12.10 55.00 -47.00
C ALA A 147 -11.70 55.31 -45.55
N TYR A 148 -10.62 54.70 -45.04
CA TYR A 148 -10.09 55.00 -43.70
C TYR A 148 -9.53 56.43 -43.62
N VAL A 149 -8.77 56.87 -44.62
CA VAL A 149 -8.26 58.25 -44.66
C VAL A 149 -9.41 59.25 -44.71
N ARG A 150 -10.46 58.98 -45.48
CA ARG A 150 -11.67 59.81 -45.51
C ARG A 150 -12.38 59.82 -44.15
N ALA A 151 -12.59 58.67 -43.52
CA ALA A 151 -13.20 58.59 -42.19
C ALA A 151 -12.39 59.40 -41.15
N ALA A 152 -11.07 59.29 -41.15
CA ALA A 152 -10.20 60.07 -40.27
C ALA A 152 -10.33 61.59 -40.51
N SER A 153 -10.46 62.01 -41.77
CA SER A 153 -10.66 63.42 -42.09
C SER A 153 -12.01 63.95 -41.59
N VAL A 154 -13.07 63.13 -41.67
CA VAL A 154 -14.40 63.47 -41.15
C VAL A 154 -14.37 63.56 -39.62
N LEU A 155 -13.70 62.64 -38.93
CA LEU A 155 -13.55 62.69 -37.48
C LEU A 155 -12.87 63.98 -37.02
N ARG A 156 -11.77 64.39 -37.66
CA ARG A 156 -11.10 65.68 -37.37
C ARG A 156 -12.02 66.88 -37.61
N GLN A 157 -12.85 66.84 -38.64
CA GLN A 157 -13.82 67.90 -38.90
C GLN A 157 -14.91 67.97 -37.83
N LEU A 158 -15.39 66.82 -37.35
CA LEU A 158 -16.38 66.75 -36.27
C LEU A 158 -15.80 67.21 -34.93
N GLU A 159 -14.55 66.86 -34.62
CA GLU A 159 -13.83 67.36 -33.45
C GLU A 159 -13.72 68.89 -33.49
N GLN A 160 -13.26 69.47 -34.61
CA GLN A 160 -13.20 70.92 -34.77
C GLN A 160 -14.57 71.59 -34.71
N ALA A 161 -15.63 70.93 -35.18
CA ALA A 161 -16.99 71.45 -35.08
C ALA A 161 -17.49 71.43 -33.62
N ALA A 162 -17.16 70.38 -32.85
CA ALA A 162 -17.48 70.28 -31.43
C ALA A 162 -16.77 71.36 -30.62
N GLU A 163 -15.47 71.58 -30.83
CA GLU A 163 -14.69 72.65 -30.19
C GLU A 163 -15.29 74.03 -30.48
N ARG A 164 -15.71 74.29 -31.72
CA ARG A 164 -16.37 75.57 -32.07
C ARG A 164 -17.74 75.71 -31.40
N ALA A 165 -18.49 74.62 -31.26
CA ALA A 165 -19.76 74.64 -30.55
C ALA A 165 -19.58 74.91 -29.05
N GLU A 166 -18.54 74.34 -28.45
CA GLU A 166 -18.15 74.59 -27.05
C GLU A 166 -17.69 76.03 -26.84
N ALA A 167 -16.82 76.54 -27.71
CA ALA A 167 -16.36 77.94 -27.66
C ALA A 167 -17.53 78.94 -27.77
N ARG A 168 -18.53 78.64 -28.61
CA ARG A 168 -19.76 79.45 -28.70
C ARG A 168 -20.58 79.39 -27.42
N ARG A 169 -20.76 78.20 -26.83
CA ARG A 169 -21.45 78.07 -25.54
C ARG A 169 -20.72 78.84 -24.44
N GLU A 170 -19.39 78.78 -24.41
CA GLU A 170 -18.59 79.57 -23.47
C GLU A 170 -18.73 81.07 -23.72
N SER A 171 -18.71 81.53 -24.97
CA SER A 171 -18.90 82.96 -25.27
C SER A 171 -20.30 83.44 -24.90
N ASP A 172 -21.32 82.63 -25.17
CA ASP A 172 -22.71 82.93 -24.80
C ASP A 172 -22.89 82.94 -23.28
N GLN A 173 -22.24 82.01 -22.57
CA GLN A 173 -22.19 82.02 -21.10
C GLN A 173 -21.46 83.24 -20.56
N ARG A 174 -20.30 83.62 -21.12
CA ARG A 174 -19.56 84.82 -20.73
C ARG A 174 -20.37 86.08 -21.01
N ALA A 175 -21.09 86.16 -22.14
CA ALA A 175 -21.99 87.25 -22.46
C ALA A 175 -23.20 87.30 -21.51
N ALA A 176 -23.78 86.15 -21.16
CA ALA A 176 -24.87 86.07 -20.18
C ALA A 176 -24.41 86.50 -18.78
N VAL A 177 -23.19 86.13 -18.36
CA VAL A 177 -22.59 86.58 -17.10
C VAL A 177 -22.29 88.08 -17.14
N ALA A 178 -21.79 88.62 -18.25
CA ALA A 178 -21.54 90.06 -18.42
C ALA A 178 -22.83 90.90 -18.41
N LEU A 179 -23.92 90.39 -19.02
CA LEU A 179 -25.24 91.02 -18.94
C LEU A 179 -25.81 90.94 -17.52
N ARG A 180 -25.54 89.86 -16.77
CA ARG A 180 -25.96 89.70 -15.37
C ARG A 180 -25.11 90.54 -14.40
N SER A 181 -23.84 90.83 -14.69
CA SER A 181 -23.01 91.73 -13.88
C SER A 181 -23.24 93.21 -14.19
N ALA A 182 -23.70 93.56 -15.39
CA ALA A 182 -24.19 94.90 -15.73
C ALA A 182 -25.60 95.19 -15.19
N ALA A 183 -26.33 94.16 -14.75
CA ALA A 183 -27.67 94.26 -14.18
C ALA A 183 -27.68 93.83 -12.69
N LEU A 184 -27.16 94.70 -11.83
CA LEU A 184 -27.56 94.73 -10.41
C LEU A 184 -27.98 96.17 -10.07
N PRO A 185 -29.17 96.31 -9.48
CA PRO A 185 -29.19 96.77 -8.10
C PRO A 185 -29.54 95.63 -7.15
N GLU A 186 -28.95 95.74 -5.95
CA GLU A 186 -29.25 94.99 -4.74
C GLU A 186 -30.76 94.86 -4.49
N THR A 187 -31.18 93.71 -3.97
CA THR A 187 -32.09 93.65 -2.82
C THR A 187 -32.06 92.25 -2.22
N VAL A 188 -31.70 92.20 -0.93
CA VAL A 188 -31.91 91.05 -0.04
C VAL A 188 -33.40 91.00 0.32
N PRO A 189 -34.03 89.81 0.43
CA PRO A 189 -34.63 89.51 1.73
C PRO A 189 -34.52 88.05 2.19
N THR A 190 -34.47 87.96 3.51
CA THR A 190 -34.58 86.83 4.40
C THR A 190 -35.99 86.25 4.40
N VAL A 191 -36.18 84.92 4.28
CA VAL A 191 -37.32 84.19 4.89
C VAL A 191 -36.88 82.79 5.34
N ARG A 192 -37.35 82.45 6.54
CA ARG A 192 -37.16 81.28 7.39
C ARG A 192 -38.41 80.39 7.32
N GLN A 193 -38.27 79.06 7.25
CA GLN A 193 -39.19 77.97 7.71
C GLN A 193 -38.69 76.65 7.06
N LEU A 194 -38.27 75.55 7.71
CA LEU A 194 -38.79 74.74 8.84
C LEU A 194 -40.18 74.14 8.58
N GLY A 195 -40.23 72.85 8.22
CA GLY A 195 -41.38 71.96 8.51
C GLY A 195 -41.87 71.01 7.40
N ALA A 196 -41.75 69.70 7.70
CA ALA A 196 -42.71 68.59 7.43
C ALA A 196 -42.81 67.88 6.05
N ALA A 197 -42.23 66.66 6.00
CA ALA A 197 -42.82 65.31 5.70
C ALA A 197 -44.14 65.16 4.90
N PRO A 198 -44.34 64.10 4.06
CA PRO A 198 -44.47 62.70 4.56
C PRO A 198 -43.97 61.51 3.67
N GLU A 199 -43.69 60.42 4.38
CA GLU A 199 -43.94 58.97 4.14
C GLU A 199 -43.75 58.27 2.76
N ARG A 200 -42.82 57.27 2.78
CA ARG A 200 -42.91 55.81 2.40
C ARG A 200 -43.76 55.38 1.18
N PRO A 201 -43.29 54.41 0.35
CA PRO A 201 -43.28 53.01 0.79
C PRO A 201 -42.10 52.12 0.37
N VAL A 202 -42.06 51.01 1.11
CA VAL A 202 -41.20 49.82 1.06
C VAL A 202 -41.43 49.04 -0.23
N LEU A 203 -40.35 48.52 -0.83
CA LEU A 203 -40.35 47.19 -1.43
C LEU A 203 -39.01 46.51 -1.14
N ALA A 204 -39.12 45.43 -0.37
CA ALA A 204 -38.11 44.41 -0.21
C ALA A 204 -37.99 43.59 -1.50
N ALA A 205 -36.79 43.12 -1.83
CA ALA A 205 -36.52 41.72 -2.15
C ALA A 205 -35.03 41.51 -2.46
N ALA A 206 -34.46 40.51 -1.78
CA ALA A 206 -33.48 39.52 -2.25
C ALA A 206 -32.31 39.99 -3.14
N GLY A 207 -31.06 39.69 -2.84
CA GLY A 207 -30.51 38.59 -2.08
C GLY A 207 -29.04 38.41 -2.46
N ALA A 208 -28.43 37.33 -1.97
CA ALA A 208 -27.03 36.93 -2.11
C ALA A 208 -26.07 37.77 -1.25
N ALA A 209 -25.78 37.38 0.00
CA ALA A 209 -24.95 36.23 0.35
C ALA A 209 -23.65 36.20 -0.48
N ALA A 210 -22.59 36.81 0.05
CA ALA A 210 -21.22 36.55 -0.34
C ALA A 210 -20.40 36.37 0.93
N GLU A 211 -19.73 35.24 0.97
CA GLU A 211 -19.26 34.55 2.15
C GLU A 211 -18.00 35.20 2.73
N SER A 212 -17.92 35.14 4.06
CA SER A 212 -16.74 35.43 4.85
C SER A 212 -15.58 34.51 4.44
N VAL A 213 -14.52 35.08 3.87
CA VAL A 213 -13.26 34.37 3.60
C VAL A 213 -12.58 34.04 4.94
N VAL A 214 -12.64 32.78 5.33
CA VAL A 214 -11.90 32.22 6.45
C VAL A 214 -10.43 32.07 6.05
N VAL A 215 -9.56 32.88 6.64
CA VAL A 215 -8.10 32.76 6.52
C VAL A 215 -7.64 31.56 7.37
N VAL A 216 -7.38 30.43 6.71
CA VAL A 216 -6.78 29.25 7.36
C VAL A 216 -5.29 29.52 7.63
N ARG A 217 -4.93 29.56 8.92
CA ARG A 217 -3.54 29.60 9.38
C ARG A 217 -2.83 28.29 9.02
N GLN A 218 -1.81 28.37 8.16
CA GLN A 218 -0.86 27.28 7.91
C GLN A 218 -0.04 27.00 9.19
N ARG A 219 -0.15 25.78 9.72
CA ARG A 219 0.75 25.24 10.75
C ARG A 219 2.01 24.70 10.09
N ALA A 220 3.17 25.15 10.56
CA ALA A 220 4.48 24.63 10.17
C ALA A 220 4.63 23.15 10.60
N ARG A 221 5.04 22.28 9.66
CA ARG A 221 5.44 20.89 9.94
C ARG A 221 6.91 20.84 10.38
N PRO A 222 7.27 20.09 11.43
CA PRO A 222 8.66 19.81 11.74
C PRO A 222 9.25 18.78 10.76
N ALA A 223 10.47 19.04 10.29
CA ALA A 223 11.23 18.15 9.43
C ALA A 223 11.71 16.92 10.20
N SER A 224 11.27 15.73 9.81
CA SER A 224 11.82 14.45 10.27
C SER A 224 13.13 14.17 9.53
N ARG A 225 14.23 14.15 10.30
CA ARG A 225 15.58 13.78 9.89
C ARG A 225 15.59 12.29 9.50
N VAL A 226 15.79 11.99 8.21
CA VAL A 226 15.98 10.63 7.68
C VAL A 226 17.41 10.17 7.99
N PRO A 227 17.66 8.94 8.45
CA PRO A 227 19.00 8.39 8.54
C PRO A 227 19.54 8.02 7.14
N ASN A 228 20.77 8.45 6.87
CA ASN A 228 21.51 8.21 5.63
C ASN A 228 21.62 6.71 5.30
N PHE A 229 20.94 6.28 4.24
CA PHE A 229 21.13 4.97 3.62
C PHE A 229 22.13 5.11 2.46
N SER A 230 23.33 4.56 2.63
CA SER A 230 24.38 4.55 1.59
C SER A 230 24.31 3.24 0.80
N PHE A 231 23.82 3.31 -0.44
CA PHE A 231 23.69 2.18 -1.37
C PHE A 231 24.99 1.84 -2.13
N PHE A 232 26.02 2.68 -2.07
CA PHE A 232 27.32 2.41 -2.69
C PHE A 232 28.42 2.25 -1.63
N GLY A 233 28.46 1.08 -1.00
CA GLY A 233 29.65 0.63 -0.29
C GLY A 233 30.82 0.51 -1.25
N ARG A 234 31.70 1.52 -1.29
CA ARG A 234 33.04 1.41 -1.88
C ARG A 234 34.08 1.51 -0.76
N ASN A 235 34.26 0.39 -0.07
CA ASN A 235 35.50 0.08 0.63
C ASN A 235 36.32 -0.87 -0.24
N SER A 236 37.29 -0.32 -0.96
CA SER A 236 38.57 -0.99 -1.23
C SER A 236 39.45 -0.08 -2.08
N ALA A 237 40.24 0.75 -1.39
CA ALA A 237 41.53 1.15 -1.93
C ALA A 237 42.51 -0.02 -1.69
N ALA A 238 43.11 -0.50 -2.78
CA ALA A 238 44.38 -1.25 -2.92
C ALA A 238 44.26 -2.56 -3.72
N GLY A 239 45.08 -2.67 -4.78
CA GLY A 239 45.35 -3.92 -5.53
C GLY A 239 44.70 -3.94 -6.92
N ALA A 240 45.27 -3.27 -7.91
CA ALA A 240 46.23 -3.87 -8.85
C ALA A 240 45.61 -4.89 -9.83
N ALA A 241 45.55 -4.47 -11.09
CA ALA A 241 45.76 -5.23 -12.32
C ALA A 241 45.53 -6.76 -12.29
N ALA A 242 44.56 -7.25 -13.07
CA ALA A 242 44.84 -7.94 -14.33
C ALA A 242 43.58 -8.62 -14.92
N VAL A 243 43.62 -8.75 -16.25
CA VAL A 243 42.95 -9.73 -17.11
C VAL A 243 41.55 -9.44 -17.68
N ARG A 244 41.61 -9.27 -18.99
CA ARG A 244 40.63 -9.16 -20.10
C ARG A 244 39.90 -10.48 -20.40
N ALA A 245 38.62 -10.41 -20.79
CA ALA A 245 37.92 -11.13 -21.90
C ALA A 245 36.39 -11.10 -21.63
N ALA A 246 35.54 -10.44 -22.41
CA ALA A 246 35.05 -10.78 -23.76
C ALA A 246 34.26 -12.11 -23.84
N ALA A 247 32.90 -12.02 -23.83
CA ALA A 247 31.89 -12.78 -24.62
C ALA A 247 30.48 -12.69 -23.93
N PRO A 248 29.35 -13.12 -24.54
CA PRO A 248 28.47 -12.28 -25.36
C PRO A 248 27.01 -12.21 -24.84
N ALA A 249 26.22 -11.32 -25.46
CA ALA A 249 24.79 -11.13 -25.22
C ALA A 249 23.93 -12.33 -25.65
N PRO A 250 22.83 -12.67 -24.93
CA PRO A 250 21.91 -13.71 -25.37
C PRO A 250 20.99 -13.19 -26.48
N ALA A 251 20.89 -13.99 -27.55
CA ALA A 251 20.02 -13.79 -28.70
C ALA A 251 18.55 -14.03 -28.34
N VAL A 252 17.68 -13.18 -28.88
CA VAL A 252 16.23 -13.30 -28.84
C VAL A 252 15.81 -14.39 -29.84
N GLY A 253 15.42 -15.55 -29.31
CA GLY A 253 14.80 -16.64 -30.06
C GLY A 253 13.32 -16.36 -30.35
N SER A 254 12.91 -16.71 -31.56
CA SER A 254 11.64 -16.48 -32.24
C SER A 254 10.40 -17.17 -31.61
N VAL A 255 9.27 -16.48 -31.71
CA VAL A 255 7.93 -16.77 -31.12
C VAL A 255 7.14 -17.87 -31.88
N THR A 256 7.78 -18.80 -32.59
CA THR A 256 7.08 -19.71 -33.53
C THR A 256 7.30 -21.21 -33.29
N GLU A 257 7.60 -21.63 -32.05
CA GLU A 257 7.65 -23.05 -31.66
C GLU A 257 6.86 -23.38 -30.38
N LEU A 258 5.84 -22.60 -30.02
CA LEU A 258 4.81 -23.03 -29.04
C LEU A 258 3.80 -23.98 -29.70
N GLY A 259 4.31 -25.11 -30.18
CA GLY A 259 3.54 -26.31 -30.55
C GLY A 259 3.47 -27.32 -29.41
N ALA A 260 3.47 -26.87 -28.16
CA ALA A 260 3.43 -27.73 -26.98
C ALA A 260 2.13 -27.52 -26.19
N GLN A 261 1.03 -28.07 -26.72
CA GLN A 261 -0.16 -28.37 -25.91
C GLN A 261 0.07 -29.58 -24.96
N GLY A 262 1.27 -30.14 -24.93
CA GLY A 262 1.64 -31.31 -24.10
C GLY A 262 2.22 -31.00 -22.72
N ASP A 263 2.47 -29.73 -22.38
CA ASP A 263 3.20 -29.35 -21.15
C ASP A 263 2.35 -28.56 -20.14
N LEU A 264 1.03 -28.52 -20.35
CA LEU A 264 0.06 -27.93 -19.42
C LEU A 264 -0.58 -28.97 -18.50
N ALA A 265 -0.32 -30.25 -18.73
CA ALA A 265 -0.83 -31.36 -17.92
C ALA A 265 -0.18 -31.42 -16.52
N ASP A 266 1.02 -30.88 -16.36
CA ASP A 266 1.76 -30.93 -15.09
C ASP A 266 1.45 -29.74 -14.16
N VAL A 267 0.76 -28.71 -14.66
CA VAL A 267 0.41 -27.50 -13.88
C VAL A 267 -1.04 -27.54 -13.36
N LEU A 268 -1.87 -28.37 -13.97
CA LEU A 268 -3.23 -28.66 -13.52
C LEU A 268 -3.21 -30.05 -12.89
N GLY A 269 -3.06 -30.14 -11.58
CA GLY A 269 -3.17 -31.43 -10.88
C GLY A 269 -4.45 -32.16 -11.31
N ASP A 270 -4.41 -33.50 -11.32
CA ASP A 270 -5.44 -34.40 -11.88
C ASP A 270 -6.90 -34.00 -11.53
N GLU A 271 -7.09 -33.33 -10.39
CA GLU A 271 -8.36 -32.78 -9.92
C GLU A 271 -8.95 -31.69 -10.83
N ALA A 272 -8.12 -30.76 -11.35
CA ALA A 272 -8.56 -29.71 -12.26
C ALA A 272 -8.85 -30.25 -13.69
N LEU A 273 -8.15 -31.31 -14.09
CA LEU A 273 -8.39 -32.00 -15.35
C LEU A 273 -9.70 -32.83 -15.28
N ALA A 274 -10.01 -33.44 -14.14
CA ALA A 274 -11.29 -34.10 -13.90
C ALA A 274 -12.47 -33.11 -13.88
N GLU A 275 -12.29 -31.91 -13.31
CA GLU A 275 -13.34 -30.89 -13.23
C GLU A 275 -13.62 -30.23 -14.60
N SER A 276 -12.58 -29.98 -15.39
CA SER A 276 -12.73 -29.50 -16.78
C SER A 276 -13.35 -30.56 -17.71
N ALA A 277 -13.02 -31.85 -17.53
CA ALA A 277 -13.69 -32.93 -18.25
C ALA A 277 -15.17 -33.06 -17.90
N ARG A 278 -15.55 -32.83 -16.62
CA ARG A 278 -16.96 -32.78 -16.19
C ARG A 278 -17.71 -31.59 -16.79
N TYR A 279 -17.06 -30.42 -16.91
CA TYR A 279 -17.64 -29.26 -17.58
C TYR A 279 -17.81 -29.47 -19.09
N ALA A 280 -16.82 -30.08 -19.75
CA ALA A 280 -16.89 -30.40 -21.17
C ALA A 280 -17.96 -31.45 -21.50
N ALA A 281 -18.12 -32.47 -20.65
CA ALA A 281 -19.20 -33.45 -20.76
C ALA A 281 -20.60 -32.85 -20.55
N ARG A 282 -20.70 -31.76 -19.76
CA ARG A 282 -21.95 -31.01 -19.56
C ARG A 282 -22.28 -30.06 -20.71
N GLN A 283 -21.29 -29.69 -21.52
CA GLN A 283 -21.43 -28.78 -22.67
C GLN A 283 -21.61 -29.50 -24.01
N GLN A 284 -21.63 -30.84 -24.03
CA GLN A 284 -22.10 -31.55 -25.21
C GLN A 284 -23.57 -31.23 -25.45
N PRO A 285 -23.96 -30.76 -26.67
CA PRO A 285 -25.35 -30.52 -27.01
C PRO A 285 -26.08 -31.86 -26.96
N VAL A 286 -26.99 -32.00 -26.00
CA VAL A 286 -27.96 -33.08 -26.03
C VAL A 286 -28.85 -32.80 -27.23
N GLU A 287 -28.66 -33.53 -28.33
CA GLU A 287 -29.70 -33.75 -29.34
C GLU A 287 -30.87 -34.46 -28.63
N GLN A 288 -31.79 -33.64 -28.12
CA GLN A 288 -33.06 -34.11 -27.56
C GLN A 288 -34.10 -34.14 -28.68
N PRO A 289 -34.81 -35.25 -28.88
CA PRO A 289 -35.89 -35.33 -29.85
C PRO A 289 -37.08 -34.49 -29.38
N VAL A 290 -37.63 -33.74 -30.32
CA VAL A 290 -38.76 -32.81 -30.17
C VAL A 290 -39.99 -33.53 -29.61
N ALA A 291 -40.44 -33.11 -28.43
CA ALA A 291 -41.79 -33.34 -27.92
C ALA A 291 -42.44 -31.98 -27.61
N ALA A 292 -43.72 -31.87 -27.99
CA ALA A 292 -44.52 -30.65 -28.12
C ALA A 292 -44.84 -29.91 -26.79
N PRO A 293 -45.35 -28.66 -26.85
CA PRO A 293 -45.23 -27.67 -25.77
C PRO A 293 -46.49 -27.41 -24.91
N GLU A 294 -46.27 -26.60 -23.86
CA GLU A 294 -47.17 -25.78 -23.01
C GLU A 294 -47.65 -26.36 -21.64
N PRO A 295 -47.94 -25.52 -20.62
CA PRO A 295 -47.44 -24.16 -20.30
C PRO A 295 -47.09 -23.92 -18.80
N ASP A 296 -46.76 -22.66 -18.49
CA ASP A 296 -46.84 -21.94 -17.20
C ASP A 296 -45.54 -21.57 -16.46
N GLU A 297 -45.01 -20.45 -16.94
CA GLU A 297 -44.53 -19.26 -16.22
C GLU A 297 -44.50 -19.31 -14.68
N GLN A 298 -43.31 -19.06 -14.09
CA GLN A 298 -43.09 -18.12 -12.96
C GLN A 298 -41.68 -18.29 -12.33
N HIS A 299 -40.59 -17.95 -13.01
CA HIS A 299 -39.31 -17.72 -12.32
C HIS A 299 -38.54 -16.58 -12.98
N ALA A 300 -38.98 -15.36 -12.72
CA ALA A 300 -38.29 -14.14 -13.12
C ALA A 300 -38.35 -13.09 -12.01
N ARG A 301 -37.57 -13.28 -10.93
CA ARG A 301 -36.97 -12.18 -10.13
C ARG A 301 -35.68 -12.68 -9.46
N PRO A 302 -34.56 -11.95 -9.53
CA PRO A 302 -33.37 -12.25 -8.74
C PRO A 302 -33.63 -11.89 -7.28
N GLU A 303 -33.47 -12.87 -6.40
CA GLU A 303 -33.52 -12.71 -4.95
C GLU A 303 -32.27 -11.93 -4.50
N VAL A 304 -32.49 -10.71 -4.01
CA VAL A 304 -31.44 -9.87 -3.42
C VAL A 304 -31.24 -10.38 -1.99
N VAL A 305 -30.14 -11.10 -1.78
CA VAL A 305 -29.72 -11.56 -0.45
C VAL A 305 -29.17 -10.37 0.32
N ASP A 306 -29.93 -9.89 1.31
CA ASP A 306 -29.46 -8.90 2.28
C ASP A 306 -28.37 -9.52 3.18
N LEU A 307 -27.11 -9.13 2.96
CA LEU A 307 -25.94 -9.56 3.74
C LEU A 307 -25.69 -8.70 5.00
N THR A 308 -26.65 -7.88 5.41
CA THR A 308 -26.49 -6.89 6.49
C THR A 308 -26.89 -7.38 7.88
N ALA A 309 -27.36 -8.63 8.02
CA ALA A 309 -27.92 -9.12 9.29
C ALA A 309 -27.00 -10.02 10.13
N HIS A 310 -25.76 -10.30 9.72
CA HIS A 310 -24.86 -11.22 10.46
C HIS A 310 -23.51 -10.56 10.77
N ASP A 311 -23.55 -9.37 11.37
CA ASP A 311 -22.40 -8.78 12.05
C ASP A 311 -22.60 -8.90 13.56
N ASP A 312 -22.71 -10.15 14.04
CA ASP A 312 -22.59 -10.48 15.45
C ASP A 312 -21.11 -10.28 15.83
N THR A 313 -20.78 -9.04 16.15
CA THR A 313 -19.50 -8.71 16.78
C THR A 313 -19.48 -9.33 18.17
N GLU A 314 -18.90 -10.53 18.28
CA GLU A 314 -18.55 -11.11 19.57
C GLU A 314 -17.59 -10.16 20.28
N ILE A 315 -18.12 -9.41 21.25
CA ILE A 315 -17.33 -8.54 22.12
C ILE A 315 -16.44 -9.47 22.95
N ILE A 316 -15.18 -9.61 22.54
CA ILE A 316 -14.16 -10.34 23.28
C ILE A 316 -14.07 -9.73 24.68
N GLN A 317 -14.54 -10.48 25.69
CA GLN A 317 -14.47 -10.06 27.09
C GLN A 317 -13.02 -10.16 27.58
N VAL A 318 -12.25 -9.10 27.35
CA VAL A 318 -10.83 -8.98 27.73
C VAL A 318 -10.59 -9.17 29.24
N ALA A 319 -11.64 -9.10 30.06
CA ALA A 319 -11.58 -9.34 31.50
C ALA A 319 -11.33 -10.82 31.86
N GLN A 320 -11.85 -11.77 31.08
CA GLN A 320 -11.66 -13.20 31.36
C GLN A 320 -10.24 -13.67 31.01
N LEU A 321 -9.66 -13.15 29.93
CA LEU A 321 -8.26 -13.42 29.54
C LEU A 321 -7.22 -12.94 30.55
N ARG A 322 -7.56 -11.96 31.40
CA ARG A 322 -6.64 -11.43 32.41
C ARG A 322 -6.67 -12.25 33.72
N ALA A 323 -7.68 -13.09 33.94
CA ALA A 323 -7.78 -13.96 35.10
C ALA A 323 -7.05 -15.31 34.91
N GLU A 324 -6.86 -15.75 33.67
CA GLU A 324 -6.12 -16.99 33.36
C GLU A 324 -4.59 -16.80 33.32
N LEU A 325 -4.11 -15.55 33.44
CA LEU A 325 -2.69 -15.20 33.39
C LEU A 325 -2.07 -14.83 34.75
N SER A 326 -2.79 -15.08 35.86
CA SER A 326 -2.34 -14.88 37.25
C SER A 326 -2.44 -16.17 38.05
#